data_AF-A0A6A7LQB2-F1
#
_entry.id   AF-A0A6A7LQB2-F1
#
_cell.length_a   1.000
_cell.length_b   1.000
_cell.length_c   1.000
_cell.angle_alpha   90.00
_cell.angle_beta   90.00
_cell.angle_gamma   90.00
#
_symmetry.space_group_name_H-M   'P 1'
#
loop_
_entity.id
_entity.type
_entity.pdbx_description
1 polymer ?
#
loop_
_entity_poly.entity_id
_entity_poly.type
_entity_poly.pdbx_seq_one_letter_code
_entity_poly.pdbx_strand_id
1 'polypeptide(L)' 'MEAKVLEFAIERETKNTVRYEEKTAGQPPAVGTLYIQKWALGTPVPAQLRVTIEVTSASG' A
#
# COMPACT_ATOMS: atom_id res chain seq x y z
N MET A 1 4.05 -20.19 0.98
CA MET A 1 4.92 -19.04 0.63
C MET A 1 4.80 -18.04 1.75
N GLU A 2 5.88 -17.38 2.16
CA GLU A 2 5.84 -16.39 3.25
C GLU A 2 5.13 -15.11 2.77
N ALA A 3 4.32 -14.51 3.66
CA ALA A 3 3.66 -13.24 3.38
C ALA A 3 4.69 -12.11 3.31
N LYS A 4 4.57 -11.22 2.33
CA LYS A 4 5.47 -10.06 2.19
C LYS A 4 4.84 -8.84 2.83
N VAL A 5 5.51 -8.27 3.83
CA VAL A 5 5.10 -7.01 4.48
C VAL A 5 5.82 -5.85 3.83
N LEU A 6 5.06 -4.86 3.35
CA LEU A 6 5.54 -3.66 2.69
C LEU A 6 5.10 -2.43 3.47
N GLU A 7 5.93 -1.39 3.46
CA GLU A 7 5.59 -0.10 4.05
C GLU A 7 5.39 0.95 2.98
N PHE A 8 4.40 1.81 3.18
CA PHE A 8 4.12 2.92 2.29
C PHE A 8 3.99 4.22 3.08
N ALA A 9 4.30 5.35 2.43
CA ALA A 9 4.10 6.70 2.95
C ALA A 9 3.20 7.51 2.00
N ILE A 10 2.43 8.46 2.54
CA ILE A 10 1.65 9.37 1.71
C ILE A 10 2.60 10.13 0.78
N GLU A 11 2.29 10.08 -0.50
CA GLU A 11 2.94 10.92 -1.50
C GLU A 11 2.05 12.14 -1.81
N ARG A 12 0.74 11.93 -2.02
CA ARG A 12 -0.20 13.01 -2.36
C ARG A 12 -1.65 12.64 -2.07
N GLU A 13 -2.44 13.61 -1.63
CA GLU A 13 -3.89 13.50 -1.58
C GLU A 13 -4.59 14.11 -2.81
N THR A 14 -5.72 13.52 -3.19
CA THR A 14 -6.65 14.07 -4.18
C THR A 14 -8.03 14.29 -3.55
N LYS A 15 -9.06 14.61 -4.36
CA LYS A 15 -10.43 14.76 -3.88
C LYS A 15 -10.94 13.50 -3.15
N ASN A 16 -10.75 12.32 -3.76
CA ASN A 16 -11.36 11.08 -3.27
C ASN A 16 -10.33 10.01 -2.87
N THR A 17 -9.08 10.16 -3.29
CA THR A 17 -8.04 9.15 -3.06
C THR A 17 -6.83 9.75 -2.37
N VAL A 18 -6.04 8.86 -1.78
CA VAL A 18 -4.71 9.13 -1.25
C VAL A 18 -3.76 8.22 -2.01
N ARG A 19 -2.70 8.83 -2.54
CA ARG A 19 -1.63 8.15 -3.24
C ARG A 19 -0.51 7.90 -2.25
N TYR A 20 -0.13 6.63 -2.13
CA TYR A 20 0.96 6.18 -1.28
C TYR A 20 2.09 5.61 -2.13
N GLU A 21 3.32 5.92 -1.74
CA GLU A 21 4.54 5.41 -2.36
C GLU A 21 5.17 4.33 -1.48
N GLU A 22 5.56 3.21 -2.08
CA GLU A 22 6.25 2.11 -1.41
C GLU A 22 7.65 2.54 -0.96
N LYS A 23 7.98 2.32 0.31
CA LYS A 23 9.33 2.55 0.81
C LYS A 23 10.24 1.42 0.36
N THR A 24 11.21 1.74 -0.48
CA THR A 24 12.19 0.76 -0.98
C THR A 24 13.55 0.94 -0.31
N ALA A 25 14.21 -0.18 0.01
CA ALA A 25 15.56 -0.19 0.58
C ALA A 25 16.62 -0.48 -0.52
N GLY A 26 16.52 0.23 -1.65
CA GLY A 26 17.46 0.09 -2.77
C GLY A 26 17.12 -1.02 -3.79
N GLN A 27 15.94 -1.64 -3.68
CA GLN A 27 15.38 -2.53 -4.70
C GLN A 27 14.24 -1.84 -5.45
N PRO A 28 13.89 -2.28 -6.68
CA PRO A 28 12.64 -1.87 -7.31
C PRO A 28 11.43 -2.18 -6.41
N PRO A 29 10.38 -1.35 -6.41
CA PRO A 29 9.21 -1.58 -5.59
C PRO A 29 8.52 -2.89 -5.98
N ALA A 30 7.99 -3.60 -4.99
CA ALA A 30 7.28 -4.86 -5.22
C ALA A 30 5.86 -4.65 -5.81
N VAL A 31 5.23 -3.51 -5.50
CA VAL A 31 3.91 -3.10 -6.00
C VAL A 31 3.97 -1.74 -6.69
N GLY A 32 4.70 -0.78 -6.12
CA GLY A 32 4.80 0.59 -6.64
C GLY A 32 3.85 1.56 -5.94
N THR A 33 3.04 2.30 -6.69
CA THR A 33 2.12 3.30 -6.11
C THR A 33 0.77 2.68 -5.77
N LEU A 34 0.26 2.95 -4.56
CA LEU A 34 -1.09 2.58 -4.16
C LEU A 34 -2.03 3.78 -4.15
N TYR A 35 -3.18 3.64 -4.80
CA TYR A 35 -4.28 4.59 -4.72
C TYR A 35 -5.37 4.01 -3.84
N ILE A 36 -5.57 4.60 -2.66
CA ILE A 36 -6.60 4.14 -1.72
C ILE A 36 -7.67 5.22 -1.60
N GLN A 37 -8.93 4.81 -1.65
CA GLN A 37 -10.06 5.72 -1.45
C GLN A 37 -10.07 6.24 -0.01
N LYS A 38 -10.30 7.54 0.18
CA LYS A 38 -10.28 8.17 1.51
C LYS A 38 -11.28 7.53 2.49
N TRP A 39 -12.44 7.08 1.99
CA TRP A 39 -13.45 6.42 2.82
C TRP A 39 -12.93 5.12 3.47
N ALA A 40 -11.93 4.46 2.88
CA ALA A 40 -11.37 3.22 3.40
C ALA A 40 -10.28 3.45 4.46
N LEU A 41 -9.81 4.68 4.64
CA LEU A 41 -8.66 5.02 5.50
C LEU A 41 -9.05 5.65 6.84
N GLY A 42 -10.32 6.00 7.02
CA GLY A 42 -10.78 6.72 8.20
C GLY A 42 -10.38 8.20 8.21
N THR A 43 -10.60 8.87 9.35
CA THR A 43 -10.27 10.29 9.55
C THR A 43 -9.58 10.46 10.91
N PRO A 44 -8.37 11.04 10.98
CA PRO A 44 -7.58 11.57 9.86
C PRO A 44 -7.00 10.47 8.96
N VAL A 45 -6.63 10.84 7.72
CA VAL A 45 -5.92 9.94 6.80
C VAL A 45 -4.57 9.55 7.42
N PRO A 46 -4.21 8.26 7.49
CA PRO A 46 -2.96 7.81 8.08
C PRO A 46 -1.76 8.14 7.18
N ALA A 47 -0.70 8.71 7.75
CA ALA A 47 0.50 9.08 6.99
C ALA A 47 1.29 7.88 6.44
N GLN A 48 1.11 6.69 7.02
CA GLN A 48 1.84 5.48 6.68
C GLN A 48 0.89 4.28 6.63
N LEU A 49 1.21 3.33 5.75
CA LEU A 49 0.49 2.07 5.65
C LEU A 49 1.46 0.90 5.73
N ARG A 50 0.96 -0.18 6.31
CA ARG A 50 1.57 -1.51 6.23
C ARG A 50 0.65 -2.39 5.39
N VAL A 51 1.18 -2.94 4.30
CA VAL A 51 0.43 -3.81 3.38
C VAL A 51 1.07 -5.20 3.40
N THR A 52 0.24 -6.22 3.53
CA THR A 52 0.66 -7.62 3.50
C THR A 52 0.21 -8.25 2.19
N ILE A 53 1.14 -8.87 1.46
CA ILE A 53 0.86 -9.61 0.23
C ILE A 53 0.96 -11.09 0.54
N GLU A 54 -0.11 -11.82 0.26
CA GLU A 54 -0.20 -13.27 0.42
C GLU A 54 -0.53 -13.92 -0.92
N VAL A 55 0.20 -14.97 -1.27
CA VAL A 55 -0.09 -15.77 -2.45
C VAL A 55 -1.10 -16.84 -2.08
N THR A 56 -2.34 -16.66 -2.51
CA THR A 56 -3.37 -17.69 -2.40
C THR A 56 -3.27 -18.63 -3.59
N SER A 57 -2.83 -19.88 -3.39
CA SER A 57 -2.96 -20.89 -4.42
C SER A 57 -4.44 -21.27 -4.56
N ALA A 58 -5.09 -20.86 -5.64
CA ALA A 58 -6.27 -21.57 -6.10
C ALA A 58 -5.78 -22.88 -6.72
N SER A 59 -5.70 -23.95 -5.92
CA SER A 59 -5.63 -25.30 -6.45
C SER A 59 -7.00 -25.59 -7.09
N GLY A 60 -7.09 -25.33 -8.39
CA GLY A 60 -8.13 -25.89 -9.26
C GLY A 60 -7.86 -27.36 -9.55
#